data_AF-A0A0M9WUH4-F1
#
_entry.id   AF-A0A0M9WUH4-F1
#
_cell.length_a   1.000
_cell.length_b   1.000
_cell.length_c   1.000
_cell.angle_alpha   90.00
_cell.angle_beta   90.00
_cell.angle_gamma   90.00
#
_symmetry.space_group_name_H-M   'P 1'
#
loop_
_entity.id
_entity.type
_entity.pdbx_description
1 polymer ?
#
loop_
_entity_poly.entity_id
_entity_poly.type
_entity_poly.pdbx_seq_one_letter_code
_entity_poly.pdbx_strand_id
1 'polypeptide(L)'
;MTNIVQQRRKLERSHNFKLLASVIDWTVALYVVVPTLVIGFFLYKDFLLTISTSWVVHIPLAFLIVLLFFITRIETIRTYLQRADRLFLIQNRKQMIRLKRAGLYRSLSKHLILLGSGLALLAPIFIIVHHVTVLELLSLLLLLFTTNFVKVLLQLKLRKWQQLVCNIFMCILGTVCFLYVPVIITSLIYLILLVYCTSYYDKHFIYNTKYFDQQVELDQAAFYKWQSLLFQIAPELRSQLVPTLKKPRLLWKNSKRMFRRSDYFIEELICKTMLRQKQYRLGYLRFLLSGIGLIIIVPAWAKMIMLGILYFTLRSMMQSVIQQILEHKIWSIFQVSNEQIHAASRRLLKGFVDLPLLIVLIILIIILVL
;
A
#
# COMPACT_ATOMS: atom_id res chain seq x y z
N MET A 1 -3.59 -14.68 -38.28
CA MET A 1 -4.00 -13.99 -37.03
C MET A 1 -2.94 -14.20 -35.97
N THR A 2 -2.07 -13.21 -35.79
CA THR A 2 -1.07 -13.17 -34.71
C THR A 2 -1.76 -13.37 -33.36
N ASN A 3 -1.13 -14.15 -32.48
CA ASN A 3 -1.71 -14.48 -31.17
C ASN A 3 -1.85 -13.18 -30.35
N ILE A 4 -3.07 -12.64 -30.26
CA ILE A 4 -3.42 -11.36 -29.59
C ILE A 4 -2.75 -11.25 -28.21
N VAL A 5 -2.64 -12.38 -27.51
CA VAL A 5 -1.92 -12.53 -26.24
C VAL A 5 -0.48 -12.03 -26.36
N GLN A 6 0.30 -12.51 -27.33
CA GLN A 6 1.71 -12.16 -27.50
C GLN A 6 1.89 -10.66 -27.80
N GLN A 7 1.02 -10.09 -28.65
CA GLN A 7 1.07 -8.67 -28.99
C GLN A 7 0.84 -7.79 -27.75
N ARG A 8 -0.21 -8.07 -26.97
CA ARG A 8 -0.51 -7.32 -25.73
C ARG A 8 0.61 -7.42 -24.71
N ARG A 9 1.25 -8.59 -24.61
CA ARG A 9 2.41 -8.79 -23.73
C ARG A 9 3.63 -8.00 -24.16
N LYS A 10 3.91 -7.92 -25.46
CA LYS A 10 5.03 -7.14 -26.00
C LYS A 10 4.83 -5.65 -25.73
N LEU A 11 3.60 -5.16 -25.92
CA LEU A 11 3.23 -3.78 -25.61
C LEU A 11 3.40 -3.47 -24.12
N GLU A 12 2.89 -4.33 -23.23
CA GLU A 12 3.01 -4.14 -21.79
C GLU A 12 4.48 -4.12 -21.33
N ARG A 13 5.29 -5.07 -21.81
CA ARG A 13 6.72 -5.13 -21.51
C ARG A 13 7.46 -3.89 -22.00
N SER A 14 7.19 -3.46 -23.23
CA SER A 14 7.82 -2.27 -23.80
C SER A 14 7.45 -1.02 -23.00
N HIS A 15 6.18 -0.87 -22.59
CA HIS A 15 5.75 0.24 -21.76
C HIS A 15 6.43 0.25 -20.39
N ASN A 16 6.44 -0.89 -19.69
CA ASN A 16 7.09 -1.00 -18.38
C ASN A 16 8.61 -0.77 -18.47
N PHE A 17 9.24 -1.25 -19.54
CA PHE A 17 10.67 -1.02 -19.77
C PHE A 17 10.98 0.46 -20.03
N LYS A 18 10.18 1.13 -20.88
CA LYS A 18 10.32 2.56 -21.13
C LYS A 18 10.15 3.39 -19.84
N LEU A 19 9.19 3.03 -18.99
CA LEU A 19 8.98 3.67 -17.69
C LEU A 19 10.12 3.40 -16.70
N LEU A 20 10.72 2.21 -16.72
CA LEU A 20 11.91 1.94 -15.89
C LEU A 20 13.12 2.71 -16.40
N ALA A 21 13.33 2.74 -17.71
CA ALA A 21 14.41 3.48 -18.35
C ALA A 21 14.30 5.01 -18.14
N SER A 22 13.08 5.55 -17.94
CA SER A 22 12.91 6.97 -17.60
C SER A 22 13.28 7.32 -16.16
N VAL A 23 13.36 6.33 -15.26
CA VAL A 23 13.73 6.54 -13.85
C VAL A 23 15.17 6.14 -13.58
N ILE A 24 15.63 5.07 -14.23
CA ILE A 24 16.97 4.52 -14.07
C ILE A 24 17.77 4.87 -15.33
N ASP A 25 18.40 6.03 -15.31
CA ASP A 25 19.42 6.38 -16.31
C ASP A 25 20.70 5.56 -16.06
N TRP A 26 21.58 5.48 -17.06
CA TRP A 26 22.85 4.74 -16.97
C TRP A 26 23.69 5.17 -15.77
N THR A 27 23.70 6.46 -15.43
CA THR A 27 24.36 7.00 -14.24
C THR A 27 23.78 6.40 -12.95
N VAL A 28 22.45 6.34 -12.82
CA VAL A 28 21.79 5.73 -11.65
C VAL A 28 22.07 4.21 -11.60
N ALA A 29 22.06 3.54 -12.75
CA ALA A 29 22.38 2.12 -12.81
C ALA A 29 23.82 1.84 -12.33
N LEU A 30 24.79 2.62 -12.80
CA LEU A 30 26.20 2.44 -12.48
C LEU A 30 26.54 2.82 -11.04
N TYR A 31 26.04 3.95 -10.55
CA TYR A 31 26.41 4.47 -9.22
C TYR A 31 25.51 3.99 -8.08
N VAL A 32 24.29 3.53 -8.36
CA VAL A 32 23.35 3.08 -7.31
C VAL A 32 23.07 1.59 -7.41
N VAL A 33 22.62 1.09 -8.57
CA VAL A 33 22.15 -0.30 -8.69
C VAL A 33 23.31 -1.28 -8.55
N VAL A 34 24.42 -1.08 -9.25
CA VAL A 34 25.57 -1.99 -9.20
C VAL A 34 26.18 -2.04 -7.79
N PRO A 35 26.51 -0.91 -7.12
CA PRO A 35 27.04 -0.95 -5.75
C PRO A 35 26.07 -1.59 -4.76
N THR A 36 24.77 -1.30 -4.85
CA THR A 36 23.77 -1.89 -3.96
C THR A 36 23.68 -3.41 -4.11
N LEU A 37 23.78 -3.93 -5.34
CA LEU A 37 23.79 -5.37 -5.57
C LEU A 37 25.06 -6.03 -5.03
N VAL A 38 26.22 -5.41 -5.24
CA VAL A 38 27.51 -5.93 -4.72
C VAL A 38 27.51 -5.93 -3.19
N ILE A 39 27.17 -4.80 -2.57
CA ILE A 39 27.08 -4.68 -1.10
C ILE A 39 26.03 -5.67 -0.57
N GLY A 40 24.85 -5.74 -1.19
CA GLY A 40 23.78 -6.65 -0.78
C GLY A 40 24.20 -8.12 -0.85
N PHE A 41 24.95 -8.52 -1.87
CA PHE A 41 25.50 -9.88 -1.98
C PHE A 41 26.48 -10.19 -0.84
N PHE A 42 27.42 -9.29 -0.55
CA PHE A 42 28.37 -9.48 0.55
C PHE A 42 27.68 -9.52 1.92
N LEU A 43 26.71 -8.63 2.16
CA LEU A 43 25.92 -8.64 3.40
C LEU A 43 25.09 -9.91 3.54
N TYR A 44 24.50 -10.41 2.45
CA TYR A 44 23.76 -11.66 2.47
C TYR A 44 24.67 -12.86 2.73
N LYS A 45 25.86 -12.91 2.09
CA LYS A 45 26.86 -13.95 2.36
C LYS A 45 27.30 -13.93 3.83
N ASP A 46 27.63 -12.77 4.35
CA ASP A 46 28.02 -12.59 5.76
C ASP A 46 26.90 -13.05 6.70
N PHE A 47 25.67 -12.63 6.42
CA PHE A 47 24.48 -13.07 7.15
C PHE A 47 24.32 -14.60 7.15
N LEU A 48 24.57 -15.28 6.04
CA LEU A 48 24.51 -16.75 5.97
C LEU A 48 25.58 -17.42 6.84
N LEU A 49 26.78 -16.83 6.94
CA LEU A 49 27.85 -17.36 7.77
C LEU A 49 27.58 -17.16 9.27
N THR A 50 26.97 -16.05 9.65
CA THR A 50 26.68 -15.70 11.05
C THR A 50 25.27 -16.07 11.50
N ILE A 51 24.51 -16.82 10.69
CA ILE A 51 23.06 -17.01 10.89
C ILE A 51 22.73 -17.70 12.22
N SER A 52 23.58 -18.61 12.68
CA SER A 52 23.42 -19.40 13.91
C SER A 52 23.64 -18.59 15.19
N THR A 53 24.32 -17.45 15.12
CA THR A 53 24.57 -16.55 16.26
C THR A 53 23.83 -15.22 16.13
N SER A 54 22.95 -15.10 15.13
CA SER A 54 22.22 -13.88 14.82
C SER A 54 20.92 -13.74 15.62
N TRP A 55 20.38 -12.52 15.65
CA TRP A 55 19.09 -12.18 16.26
C TRP A 55 17.91 -13.02 15.72
N VAL A 56 18.06 -13.58 14.52
CA VAL A 56 17.04 -14.40 13.85
C VAL A 56 16.73 -15.69 14.63
N VAL A 57 17.67 -16.20 15.43
CA VAL A 57 17.48 -17.40 16.27
C VAL A 57 16.36 -17.21 17.30
N HIS A 58 16.15 -15.99 17.77
CA HIS A 58 15.12 -15.69 18.77
C HIS A 58 13.73 -15.49 18.17
N ILE A 59 13.59 -15.55 16.84
CA ILE A 59 12.31 -15.32 16.17
C ILE A 59 11.52 -16.62 16.10
N PRO A 60 10.29 -16.69 16.62
CA PRO A 60 9.49 -17.89 16.50
C PRO A 60 9.16 -18.22 15.04
N LEU A 61 9.22 -19.50 14.65
CA LEU A 61 8.87 -19.96 13.31
C LEU A 61 7.47 -19.51 12.88
N ALA A 62 6.50 -19.53 13.80
CA ALA A 62 5.13 -19.05 13.58
C ALA A 62 5.10 -17.58 13.11
N PHE A 63 5.96 -16.73 13.68
CA PHE A 63 6.05 -15.32 13.31
C PHE A 63 6.58 -15.15 11.89
N LEU A 64 7.60 -15.92 11.50
CA LEU A 64 8.12 -15.90 10.12
C LEU A 64 7.07 -16.33 9.10
N ILE A 65 6.30 -17.38 9.39
CA ILE A 65 5.22 -17.85 8.52
C ILE A 65 4.14 -16.76 8.36
N VAL A 66 3.69 -16.17 9.47
CA VAL A 66 2.71 -15.07 9.44
C VAL A 66 3.25 -13.88 8.64
N LEU A 67 4.52 -13.51 8.84
CA LEU A 67 5.17 -12.45 8.08
C LEU A 67 5.19 -12.76 6.57
N LEU A 68 5.50 -14.00 6.18
CA LEU A 68 5.44 -14.44 4.79
C LEU A 68 4.03 -14.32 4.21
N PHE A 69 2.97 -14.63 4.97
CA PHE A 69 1.59 -14.42 4.53
C PHE A 69 1.23 -12.95 4.26
N PHE A 70 1.86 -12.03 4.99
CA PHE A 70 1.65 -10.59 4.80
C PHE A 70 2.41 -10.05 3.59
N ILE A 71 3.68 -10.44 3.43
CA ILE A 71 4.57 -9.97 2.35
C ILE A 71 4.20 -10.62 1.02
N THR A 72 3.94 -11.93 1.02
CA THR A 72 3.60 -12.66 -0.20
C THR A 72 2.13 -12.44 -0.52
N ARG A 73 1.85 -11.65 -1.56
CA ARG A 73 0.49 -11.41 -2.04
C ARG A 73 0.48 -11.40 -3.57
N ILE A 74 -0.40 -12.20 -4.16
CA ILE A 74 -0.78 -12.01 -5.56
C ILE A 74 -1.70 -10.79 -5.61
N GLU A 75 -1.35 -9.80 -6.43
CA GLU A 75 -2.17 -8.60 -6.55
C GLU A 75 -3.47 -8.84 -7.31
N THR A 76 -3.38 -9.47 -8.48
CA THR A 76 -4.52 -9.89 -9.29
C THR A 76 -4.06 -10.82 -10.41
N ILE A 77 -5.02 -11.48 -11.08
CA ILE A 77 -4.76 -12.27 -12.27
C ILE A 77 -4.88 -11.36 -13.49
N ARG A 78 -3.81 -11.30 -14.29
CA ARG A 78 -3.81 -10.54 -15.54
C ARG A 78 -4.68 -11.24 -16.57
N THR A 79 -5.72 -10.57 -17.03
CA THR A 79 -6.63 -11.07 -18.08
C THR A 79 -6.27 -10.52 -19.45
N TYR A 80 -5.45 -9.47 -19.51
CA TYR A 80 -5.09 -8.75 -20.73
C TYR A 80 -6.27 -8.11 -21.45
N LEU A 81 -7.45 -8.08 -20.84
CA LEU A 81 -8.66 -7.51 -21.41
C LEU A 81 -8.66 -5.99 -21.25
N GLN A 82 -9.17 -5.29 -22.27
CA GLN A 82 -9.40 -3.85 -22.25
C GLN A 82 -10.90 -3.58 -22.29
N ARG A 83 -11.34 -2.41 -21.80
CA ARG A 83 -12.76 -2.02 -21.83
C ARG A 83 -13.32 -2.00 -23.27
N ALA A 84 -12.53 -1.54 -24.23
CA ALA A 84 -12.88 -1.51 -25.65
C ALA A 84 -13.11 -2.90 -26.25
N ASP A 85 -12.50 -3.95 -25.68
CA ASP A 85 -12.66 -5.31 -26.18
C ASP A 85 -14.04 -5.89 -25.92
N ARG A 86 -14.84 -5.25 -25.05
CA ARG A 86 -16.17 -5.75 -24.71
C ARG A 86 -17.05 -5.94 -25.95
N LEU A 87 -17.01 -5.00 -26.89
CA LEU A 87 -17.84 -5.03 -28.09
C LEU A 87 -17.42 -6.15 -29.05
N PHE A 88 -16.12 -6.40 -29.18
CA PHE A 88 -15.57 -7.35 -30.17
C PHE A 88 -15.39 -8.77 -29.61
N LEU A 89 -14.90 -8.92 -28.37
CA LEU A 89 -14.58 -10.22 -27.78
C LEU A 89 -15.79 -10.94 -27.18
N ILE A 90 -16.89 -10.24 -26.89
CA ILE A 90 -18.15 -10.91 -26.50
C ILE A 90 -18.68 -11.75 -27.67
N GLN A 91 -18.56 -11.25 -28.90
CA GLN A 91 -18.98 -11.98 -30.10
C GLN A 91 -18.07 -13.19 -30.37
N ASN A 92 -16.76 -13.07 -30.08
CA ASN A 92 -15.79 -14.16 -30.22
C ASN A 92 -15.36 -14.78 -28.87
N ARG A 93 -16.30 -15.49 -28.24
CA ARG A 93 -16.10 -16.12 -26.91
C ARG A 93 -14.89 -17.04 -26.85
N LYS A 94 -14.57 -17.76 -27.93
CA LYS A 94 -13.41 -18.67 -28.00
C LYS A 94 -12.09 -17.91 -27.81
N GLN A 95 -11.92 -16.78 -28.48
CA GLN A 95 -10.72 -15.95 -28.34
C GLN A 95 -10.61 -15.32 -26.95
N MET A 96 -11.72 -14.84 -26.38
CA MET A 96 -11.76 -14.29 -25.03
C MET A 96 -11.34 -15.33 -23.97
N ILE A 97 -11.89 -16.55 -24.03
CA ILE A 97 -11.53 -17.66 -23.12
C ILE A 97 -10.04 -17.96 -23.22
N ARG A 98 -9.50 -18.03 -24.44
CA ARG A 98 -8.07 -18.28 -24.66
C ARG A 98 -7.20 -17.19 -24.04
N LEU A 99 -7.60 -15.92 -24.18
CA LEU A 99 -6.89 -14.78 -23.59
C LEU A 99 -6.90 -14.86 -22.05
N LYS A 100 -8.08 -15.04 -21.45
CA LYS A 100 -8.23 -15.16 -19.99
C LYS A 100 -7.43 -16.33 -19.41
N ARG A 101 -7.49 -17.51 -20.05
CA ARG A 101 -6.75 -18.70 -19.61
C ARG A 101 -5.24 -18.54 -19.77
N ALA A 102 -4.77 -17.97 -20.87
CA ALA A 102 -3.36 -17.64 -21.05
C ALA A 102 -2.86 -16.58 -20.05
N GLY A 103 -3.74 -15.68 -19.62
CA GLY A 103 -3.50 -14.71 -18.57
C GLY A 103 -3.40 -15.33 -17.17
N LEU A 104 -4.32 -16.24 -16.84
CA LEU A 104 -4.33 -17.03 -15.61
C LEU A 104 -3.02 -17.80 -15.44
N TYR A 105 -2.70 -18.69 -16.37
CA TYR A 105 -1.51 -19.54 -16.25
C TYR A 105 -0.24 -18.71 -16.12
N ARG A 106 -0.10 -17.64 -16.92
CA ARG A 106 1.08 -16.77 -16.82
C ARG A 106 1.18 -16.06 -15.48
N SER A 107 0.06 -15.57 -14.95
CA SER A 107 0.04 -14.87 -13.66
C SER A 107 0.42 -15.82 -12.52
N LEU A 108 -0.15 -17.04 -12.54
CA LEU A 108 0.16 -18.09 -11.59
C LEU A 108 1.62 -18.55 -11.69
N SER A 109 2.14 -18.83 -12.89
CA SER A 109 3.54 -19.21 -13.08
C SER A 109 4.50 -18.10 -12.62
N LYS A 110 4.23 -16.84 -12.97
CA LYS A 110 5.05 -15.71 -12.52
C LYS A 110 5.05 -15.62 -10.99
N HIS A 111 3.89 -15.79 -10.36
CA HIS A 111 3.79 -15.76 -8.90
C HIS A 111 4.52 -16.94 -8.26
N LEU A 112 4.40 -18.14 -8.81
CA LEU A 112 5.11 -19.32 -8.31
C LEU A 112 6.63 -19.12 -8.37
N ILE A 113 7.15 -18.57 -9.47
CA ILE A 113 8.59 -18.27 -9.62
C ILE A 113 9.03 -17.20 -8.60
N LEU A 114 8.25 -16.12 -8.43
CA LEU A 114 8.58 -15.07 -7.47
C LEU A 114 8.53 -15.57 -6.03
N LEU A 115 7.52 -16.37 -5.69
CA LEU A 115 7.36 -16.95 -4.37
C LEU A 115 8.46 -17.97 -4.10
N GLY A 116 8.77 -18.84 -5.06
CA GLY A 116 9.82 -19.84 -4.97
C GLY A 116 11.21 -19.22 -4.83
N SER A 117 11.52 -18.18 -5.61
CA SER A 117 12.80 -17.45 -5.47
C SER A 117 12.91 -16.71 -4.15
N GLY A 118 11.84 -16.05 -3.68
CA GLY A 118 11.81 -15.40 -2.37
C GLY A 118 11.98 -16.41 -1.22
N LEU A 119 11.33 -17.57 -1.30
CA LEU A 119 11.47 -18.63 -0.31
C LEU A 119 12.84 -19.29 -0.37
N ALA A 120 13.43 -19.47 -1.55
CA ALA A 120 14.79 -19.98 -1.72
C ALA A 120 15.83 -19.07 -1.07
N LEU A 121 15.68 -17.74 -1.19
CA LEU A 121 16.55 -16.78 -0.52
C LEU A 121 16.43 -16.86 1.01
N LEU A 122 15.24 -17.16 1.53
CA LEU A 122 14.99 -17.33 2.96
C LEU A 122 15.23 -18.77 3.47
N ALA A 123 15.45 -19.73 2.58
CA ALA A 123 15.56 -21.15 2.93
C ALA A 123 16.63 -21.44 4.00
N PRO A 124 17.80 -20.78 4.01
CA PRO A 124 18.80 -21.01 5.05
C PRO A 124 18.28 -20.70 6.46
N ILE A 125 17.41 -19.70 6.63
CA ILE A 125 16.78 -19.41 7.93
C ILE A 125 15.90 -20.59 8.37
N PHE A 126 15.07 -21.11 7.47
CA PHE A 126 14.17 -22.22 7.80
C PHE A 126 14.93 -23.52 8.09
N ILE A 127 15.94 -23.85 7.29
CA ILE A 127 16.66 -25.13 7.39
C ILE A 127 17.68 -25.11 8.52
N ILE A 128 18.46 -24.03 8.67
CA ILE A 128 19.58 -23.97 9.63
C ILE A 128 19.09 -23.58 11.02
N VAL A 129 18.21 -22.58 11.13
CA VAL A 129 17.77 -22.05 12.44
C VAL A 129 16.57 -22.81 12.98
N HIS A 130 15.59 -23.13 12.12
CA HIS A 130 14.34 -23.79 12.53
C HIS A 130 14.28 -25.27 12.20
N HIS A 131 15.36 -25.85 11.65
CA HIS A 131 15.45 -27.28 11.32
C HIS A 131 14.31 -27.80 10.44
N VAL A 132 13.72 -26.93 9.63
CA VAL A 132 12.63 -27.27 8.71
C VAL A 132 13.19 -28.09 7.55
N THR A 133 12.54 -29.21 7.24
CA THR A 133 12.96 -30.09 6.15
C THR A 133 12.64 -29.48 4.78
N VAL A 134 13.32 -29.94 3.72
CA VAL A 134 13.04 -29.49 2.34
C VAL A 134 11.59 -29.77 1.94
N LEU A 135 11.03 -30.89 2.41
CA LEU A 135 9.65 -31.28 2.12
C LEU A 135 8.64 -30.33 2.81
N GLU A 136 8.93 -29.89 4.04
CA GLU A 136 8.17 -28.85 4.72
C GLU A 136 8.31 -27.49 4.02
N LEU A 137 9.48 -27.15 3.49
CA LEU A 137 9.64 -25.92 2.73
C LEU A 137 8.78 -25.92 1.44
N LEU A 138 8.71 -27.07 0.76
CA LEU A 138 7.83 -27.25 -0.41
C LEU A 138 6.35 -27.21 -0.02
N SER A 139 5.96 -27.78 1.12
CA SER A 139 4.58 -27.70 1.61
C SER A 139 4.21 -26.25 1.97
N LEU A 140 5.13 -25.50 2.56
CA LEU A 140 4.99 -24.07 2.85
C LEU A 140 4.82 -23.26 1.55
N LEU A 141 5.62 -23.56 0.52
CA LEU A 141 5.49 -22.95 -0.80
C LEU A 141 4.08 -23.18 -1.38
N LEU A 142 3.62 -24.43 -1.36
CA LEU A 142 2.28 -24.80 -1.84
C LEU A 142 1.18 -24.09 -1.06
N LEU A 143 1.29 -24.05 0.26
CA LEU A 143 0.36 -23.37 1.16
C LEU A 143 0.30 -21.86 0.88
N LEU A 144 1.45 -21.18 0.79
CA LEU A 144 1.51 -19.75 0.46
C LEU A 144 0.98 -19.46 -0.95
N PHE A 145 1.25 -20.35 -1.90
CA PHE A 145 0.76 -20.22 -3.28
C PHE A 145 -0.77 -20.34 -3.34
N THR A 146 -1.33 -21.40 -2.77
CA THR A 146 -2.78 -21.68 -2.78
C THR A 146 -3.55 -20.63 -2.01
N THR A 147 -3.08 -20.23 -0.83
CA THR A 147 -3.74 -19.18 -0.04
C THR A 147 -3.73 -17.85 -0.77
N ASN A 148 -2.64 -17.47 -1.44
CA ASN A 148 -2.60 -16.27 -2.26
C ASN A 148 -3.54 -16.35 -3.47
N PHE A 149 -3.72 -17.53 -4.07
CA PHE A 149 -4.69 -17.71 -5.14
C PHE A 149 -6.14 -17.59 -4.64
N VAL A 150 -6.45 -18.15 -3.46
CA VAL A 150 -7.73 -17.95 -2.77
C VAL A 150 -7.99 -16.47 -2.51
N LYS A 151 -6.99 -15.68 -2.07
CA LYS A 151 -7.15 -14.22 -1.88
C LYS A 151 -7.64 -13.53 -3.16
N VAL A 152 -7.12 -13.92 -4.33
CA VAL A 152 -7.57 -13.35 -5.61
C VAL A 152 -9.03 -13.72 -5.91
N LEU A 153 -9.44 -14.96 -5.63
CA LEU A 153 -10.83 -15.38 -5.75
C LEU A 153 -11.76 -14.58 -4.83
N LEU A 154 -11.36 -14.37 -3.58
CA LEU A 154 -12.10 -13.59 -2.60
C LEU A 154 -12.21 -12.12 -3.02
N GLN A 155 -11.19 -11.57 -3.68
CA GLN A 155 -11.20 -10.19 -4.19
C GLN A 155 -12.29 -9.95 -5.23
N LEU A 156 -12.63 -10.98 -6.02
CA LEU A 156 -13.65 -10.89 -7.05
C LEU A 156 -15.09 -10.99 -6.49
N LYS A 157 -15.27 -11.60 -5.31
CA LYS A 157 -16.60 -11.84 -4.73
C LYS A 157 -16.96 -10.99 -3.53
N LEU A 158 -16.01 -10.75 -2.63
CA LEU A 158 -16.29 -10.21 -1.32
C LEU A 158 -16.02 -8.71 -1.24
N ARG A 159 -16.64 -8.04 -0.25
CA ARG A 159 -16.30 -6.64 0.09
C ARG A 159 -14.96 -6.59 0.82
N LYS A 160 -14.28 -5.43 0.78
CA LYS A 160 -12.92 -5.25 1.35
C LYS A 160 -12.78 -5.67 2.83
N TRP A 161 -13.80 -5.44 3.66
CA TRP A 161 -13.78 -5.87 5.06
C TRP A 161 -13.90 -7.38 5.23
N GLN A 162 -14.77 -8.03 4.45
CA GLN A 162 -14.89 -9.50 4.45
C GLN A 162 -13.60 -10.14 3.94
N GLN A 163 -12.95 -9.56 2.93
CA GLN A 163 -11.63 -10.00 2.46
C GLN A 163 -10.60 -9.94 3.59
N LEU A 164 -10.58 -8.87 4.39
CA LEU A 164 -9.65 -8.76 5.52
C LEU A 164 -9.87 -9.89 6.54
N VAL A 165 -11.12 -10.13 6.95
CA VAL A 165 -11.47 -11.17 7.92
C VAL A 165 -11.08 -12.56 7.39
N CYS A 166 -11.46 -12.88 6.14
CA CYS A 166 -11.10 -14.16 5.52
C CYS A 166 -9.58 -14.32 5.39
N ASN A 167 -8.84 -13.26 5.08
CA ASN A 167 -7.38 -13.32 4.96
C ASN A 167 -6.71 -13.58 6.31
N ILE A 168 -7.20 -12.97 7.39
CA ILE A 168 -6.72 -13.23 8.75
C ILE A 168 -7.02 -14.68 9.13
N PHE A 169 -8.24 -15.14 8.88
CA PHE A 169 -8.63 -16.53 9.15
C PHE A 169 -7.75 -17.54 8.40
N MET A 170 -7.52 -17.35 7.10
CA MET A 170 -6.65 -18.22 6.30
C MET A 170 -5.19 -18.18 6.76
N CYS A 171 -4.72 -17.04 7.26
CA CYS A 171 -3.37 -16.91 7.81
C CYS A 171 -3.22 -17.73 9.10
N ILE A 172 -4.18 -17.61 10.02
CA ILE A 172 -4.19 -18.37 11.27
C ILE A 172 -4.28 -19.86 10.97
N LEU A 173 -5.28 -20.26 10.17
CA LEU A 173 -5.50 -21.66 9.80
C LEU A 173 -4.30 -22.24 9.07
N GLY A 174 -3.70 -21.49 8.13
CA GLY A 174 -2.50 -21.94 7.44
C GLY A 174 -1.31 -22.14 8.36
N THR A 175 -1.08 -21.22 9.31
CA THR A 175 0.01 -21.32 10.27
C THR A 175 -0.20 -22.51 11.22
N VAL A 176 -1.42 -22.71 11.72
CA VAL A 176 -1.78 -23.84 12.59
C VAL A 176 -1.63 -25.17 11.84
N CYS A 177 -2.14 -25.26 10.61
CA CYS A 177 -1.98 -26.47 9.80
C CYS A 177 -0.50 -26.79 9.58
N PHE A 178 0.33 -25.81 9.25
CA PHE A 178 1.75 -26.05 8.99
C PHE A 178 2.51 -26.55 10.24
N LEU A 179 2.19 -26.02 11.42
CA LEU A 179 2.93 -26.34 12.64
C LEU A 179 2.48 -27.65 13.31
N TYR A 180 1.19 -27.99 13.23
CA TYR A 180 0.61 -29.08 14.03
C TYR A 180 0.13 -30.28 13.21
N VAL A 181 -0.06 -30.14 11.90
CA VAL A 181 -0.58 -31.23 11.05
C VAL A 181 0.57 -31.83 10.24
N PRO A 182 0.64 -33.18 10.11
CA PRO A 182 1.67 -33.83 9.31
C PRO A 182 1.77 -33.27 7.89
N VAL A 183 3.01 -33.11 7.41
CA VAL A 183 3.34 -32.40 6.18
C VAL A 183 2.68 -33.00 4.93
N ILE A 184 2.49 -34.31 4.91
CA ILE A 184 1.83 -35.02 3.81
C ILE A 184 0.34 -34.64 3.76
N ILE A 185 -0.32 -34.62 4.93
CA ILE A 185 -1.75 -34.29 5.05
C ILE A 185 -1.97 -32.83 4.69
N THR A 186 -1.14 -31.91 5.19
CA THR A 186 -1.24 -30.48 4.83
C THR A 186 -1.07 -30.28 3.33
N SER A 187 -0.04 -30.88 2.74
CA SER A 187 0.22 -30.79 1.30
C SER A 187 -0.96 -31.30 0.47
N LEU A 188 -1.56 -32.43 0.86
CA LEU A 188 -2.72 -33.01 0.18
C LEU A 188 -3.95 -32.09 0.27
N ILE A 189 -4.26 -31.54 1.45
CA ILE A 189 -5.36 -30.58 1.63
C ILE A 189 -5.17 -29.37 0.72
N TYR A 190 -3.97 -28.79 0.68
CA TYR A 190 -3.70 -27.61 -0.16
C TYR A 190 -3.66 -27.91 -1.65
N LEU A 191 -3.30 -29.13 -2.05
CA LEU A 191 -3.38 -29.58 -3.44
C LEU A 191 -4.84 -29.72 -3.88
N ILE A 192 -5.68 -30.39 -3.08
CA ILE A 192 -7.13 -30.48 -3.34
C ILE A 192 -7.73 -29.08 -3.43
N LEU A 193 -7.39 -28.19 -2.49
CA LEU A 193 -7.87 -26.81 -2.50
C LEU A 193 -7.41 -26.06 -3.75
N LEU A 194 -6.16 -26.25 -4.20
CA LEU A 194 -5.65 -25.63 -5.42
C LEU A 194 -6.39 -26.08 -6.67
N VAL A 195 -6.63 -27.39 -6.80
CA VAL A 195 -7.41 -27.98 -7.90
C VAL A 195 -8.83 -27.44 -7.89
N TYR A 196 -9.47 -27.40 -6.72
CA TYR A 196 -10.79 -26.82 -6.53
C TYR A 196 -10.82 -25.35 -6.96
N CYS A 197 -9.89 -24.52 -6.47
CA CYS A 197 -9.80 -23.11 -6.81
C CYS A 197 -9.58 -22.88 -8.31
N THR A 198 -8.77 -23.72 -8.97
CA THR A 198 -8.49 -23.60 -10.40
C THR A 198 -9.71 -23.95 -11.23
N SER A 199 -10.36 -25.08 -10.92
CA SER A 199 -11.61 -25.50 -11.56
C SER A 199 -12.73 -24.47 -11.36
N TYR A 200 -12.83 -23.94 -10.13
CA TYR A 200 -13.76 -22.87 -9.78
C TYR A 200 -13.51 -21.60 -10.59
N TYR A 201 -12.24 -21.19 -10.72
CA TYR A 201 -11.87 -20.00 -11.47
C TYR A 201 -12.20 -20.15 -12.95
N ASP A 202 -11.84 -21.29 -13.56
CA ASP A 202 -12.14 -21.59 -14.95
C ASP A 202 -13.66 -21.50 -15.20
N LYS A 203 -14.46 -22.20 -14.41
CA LYS A 203 -15.92 -22.26 -14.57
C LYS A 203 -16.59 -20.89 -14.40
N HIS A 204 -16.24 -20.14 -13.36
CA HIS A 204 -16.96 -18.92 -12.99
C HIS A 204 -16.39 -17.62 -13.58
N PHE A 205 -15.09 -17.57 -13.88
CA PHE A 205 -14.42 -16.32 -14.29
C PHE A 205 -13.87 -16.35 -15.71
N ILE A 206 -13.50 -17.52 -16.23
CA ILE A 206 -13.04 -17.66 -17.62
C ILE A 206 -14.23 -17.80 -18.57
N TYR A 207 -15.09 -18.79 -18.34
CA TYR A 207 -16.22 -19.04 -19.23
C TYR A 207 -17.33 -17.98 -19.14
N ASN A 208 -17.46 -17.31 -18.00
CA ASN A 208 -18.50 -16.31 -17.78
C ASN A 208 -18.03 -14.88 -18.16
N THR A 209 -18.94 -14.08 -18.73
CA THR A 209 -18.75 -12.67 -19.06
C THR A 209 -19.23 -11.72 -17.96
N LYS A 210 -20.01 -12.22 -16.98
CA LYS A 210 -20.61 -11.39 -15.91
C LYS A 210 -19.59 -10.49 -15.18
N TYR A 211 -18.37 -10.99 -14.99
CA TYR A 211 -17.31 -10.29 -14.24
C TYR A 211 -16.32 -9.54 -15.13
N PHE A 212 -16.62 -9.33 -16.42
CA PHE A 212 -15.70 -8.71 -17.37
C PHE A 212 -15.21 -7.34 -16.91
N ASP A 213 -16.12 -6.40 -16.63
CA ASP A 213 -15.74 -5.03 -16.27
C ASP A 213 -14.92 -4.99 -14.98
N GLN A 214 -15.31 -5.79 -13.99
CA GLN A 214 -14.61 -5.91 -12.72
C GLN A 214 -13.20 -6.49 -12.89
N GLN A 215 -13.04 -7.53 -13.74
CA GLN A 215 -11.73 -8.10 -14.05
C GLN A 215 -10.82 -7.08 -14.75
N VAL A 216 -11.36 -6.33 -15.71
CA VAL A 216 -10.61 -5.29 -16.42
C VAL A 216 -10.21 -4.15 -15.47
N GLU A 217 -11.11 -3.71 -14.59
CA GLU A 217 -10.79 -2.67 -13.61
C GLU A 217 -9.70 -3.12 -12.63
N LEU A 218 -9.76 -4.36 -12.13
CA LEU A 218 -8.74 -4.92 -11.25
C LEU A 218 -7.38 -5.08 -11.95
N ASP A 219 -7.37 -5.53 -13.21
CA ASP A 219 -6.15 -5.66 -14.04
C ASP A 219 -5.51 -4.29 -14.28
N GLN A 220 -6.31 -3.29 -14.69
CA GLN A 220 -5.85 -1.91 -14.87
C GLN A 220 -5.33 -1.31 -13.56
N ALA A 221 -6.05 -1.50 -12.45
CA ALA A 221 -5.61 -1.01 -11.15
C ALA A 221 -4.26 -1.62 -10.73
N ALA A 222 -4.05 -2.92 -10.96
CA ALA A 222 -2.76 -3.57 -10.69
C ALA A 222 -1.65 -3.08 -11.64
N PHE A 223 -1.97 -2.83 -12.91
CA PHE A 223 -1.01 -2.27 -13.87
C PHE A 223 -0.53 -0.88 -13.47
N TYR A 224 -1.43 0.00 -13.07
CA TYR A 224 -1.07 1.37 -12.70
C TYR A 224 -0.53 1.49 -11.28
N LYS A 225 -0.67 0.48 -10.42
CA LYS A 225 -0.26 0.57 -9.01
C LYS A 225 1.24 0.84 -8.85
N TRP A 226 2.09 0.07 -9.52
CA TRP A 226 3.55 0.29 -9.43
C TRP A 226 3.97 1.60 -10.11
N GLN A 227 3.32 1.97 -11.22
CA GLN A 227 3.54 3.27 -11.88
C GLN A 227 3.18 4.43 -10.95
N SER A 228 2.06 4.31 -10.23
CA SER A 228 1.62 5.32 -9.26
C SER A 228 2.58 5.45 -8.07
N LEU A 229 3.33 4.40 -7.73
CA LEU A 229 4.40 4.49 -6.73
C LEU A 229 5.60 5.25 -7.30
N LEU A 230 6.00 4.96 -8.53
CA LEU A 230 7.07 5.71 -9.20
C LEU A 230 6.74 7.20 -9.35
N PHE A 231 5.52 7.53 -9.77
CA PHE A 231 5.06 8.91 -9.92
C PHE A 231 4.92 9.66 -8.58
N GLN A 232 4.80 8.94 -7.46
CA GLN A 232 4.86 9.55 -6.13
C GLN A 232 6.29 9.88 -5.71
N ILE A 233 7.27 9.11 -6.16
CA ILE A 233 8.70 9.31 -5.87
C ILE A 233 9.27 10.41 -6.77
N ALA A 234 8.84 10.47 -8.04
CA ALA A 234 9.29 11.47 -9.01
C ALA A 234 8.37 12.72 -8.99
N PRO A 235 8.82 13.87 -8.45
CA PRO A 235 7.97 15.06 -8.29
C PRO A 235 7.43 15.59 -9.63
N GLU A 236 8.20 15.47 -10.71
CA GLU A 236 7.82 15.89 -12.07
C GLU A 236 6.64 15.11 -12.65
N LEU A 237 6.49 13.84 -12.26
CA LEU A 237 5.45 12.93 -12.77
C LEU A 237 4.19 12.92 -11.90
N ARG A 238 4.18 13.66 -10.78
CA ARG A 238 3.06 13.70 -9.83
C ARG A 238 1.79 14.28 -10.44
N SER A 239 1.91 15.12 -11.46
CA SER A 239 0.80 15.70 -12.23
C SER A 239 0.01 14.66 -13.04
N GLN A 240 0.62 13.50 -13.33
CA GLN A 240 0.01 12.40 -14.09
C GLN A 240 -0.84 11.47 -13.22
N LEU A 241 -0.87 11.66 -11.90
CA LEU A 241 -1.73 10.89 -11.00
C LEU A 241 -3.19 11.25 -11.22
N VAL A 242 -4.03 10.25 -11.51
CA VAL A 242 -5.48 10.46 -11.62
C VAL A 242 -6.03 10.93 -10.27
N PRO A 243 -6.66 12.12 -10.18
CA PRO A 243 -7.18 12.62 -8.92
C PRO A 243 -8.32 11.71 -8.43
N THR A 244 -8.10 11.01 -7.32
CA THR A 244 -9.15 10.19 -6.72
C THR A 244 -10.15 11.08 -5.98
N LEU A 245 -11.30 11.35 -6.58
CA LEU A 245 -12.42 12.04 -5.94
C LEU A 245 -13.04 11.12 -4.86
N LYS A 246 -12.47 11.14 -3.65
CA LYS A 246 -13.02 10.39 -2.52
C LYS A 246 -14.11 11.19 -1.83
N LYS A 247 -15.33 10.66 -1.84
CA LYS A 247 -16.44 11.18 -1.02
C LYS A 247 -16.05 11.10 0.47
N PRO A 248 -16.33 12.14 1.28
CA PRO A 248 -16.00 12.16 2.71
C PRO A 248 -16.81 11.07 3.42
N ARG A 249 -16.12 10.17 4.12
CA ARG A 249 -16.73 8.94 4.65
C ARG A 249 -17.37 9.09 6.03
N LEU A 250 -16.92 10.04 6.85
CA LEU A 250 -17.34 10.16 8.26
C LEU A 250 -17.80 11.57 8.64
N LEU A 251 -16.95 12.59 8.44
CA LEU A 251 -17.26 13.98 8.79
C LEU A 251 -17.86 14.72 7.59
N TRP A 252 -19.00 15.41 7.80
CA TRP A 252 -19.72 16.23 6.82
C TRP A 252 -20.23 15.50 5.56
N LYS A 253 -20.97 14.39 5.73
CA LYS A 253 -21.78 13.81 4.65
C LYS A 253 -22.85 14.79 4.13
N ASN A 254 -23.43 15.56 5.05
CA ASN A 254 -24.29 16.70 4.78
C ASN A 254 -23.52 17.93 5.24
N SER A 255 -22.84 18.63 4.32
CA SER A 255 -22.05 19.83 4.65
C SER A 255 -22.97 20.97 5.13
N LYS A 256 -23.41 20.89 6.38
CA LYS A 256 -24.03 22.02 7.09
C LYS A 256 -22.94 23.03 7.48
N ARG A 257 -23.36 24.27 7.74
CA ARG A 257 -22.47 25.32 8.27
C ARG A 257 -21.85 24.86 9.59
N MET A 258 -20.53 24.98 9.72
CA MET A 258 -19.77 24.63 10.93
C MET A 258 -19.75 25.82 11.89
N PHE A 259 -19.60 27.03 11.35
CA PHE A 259 -19.74 28.26 12.12
C PHE A 259 -21.12 28.87 11.88
N ARG A 260 -21.79 29.31 12.96
CA ARG A 260 -23.12 29.93 12.87
C ARG A 260 -23.08 31.33 12.22
N ARG A 261 -21.96 32.03 12.33
CA ARG A 261 -21.75 33.37 11.75
C ARG A 261 -21.32 33.27 10.29
N SER A 262 -21.93 34.07 9.42
CA SER A 262 -21.62 34.19 7.98
C SER A 262 -20.17 34.59 7.72
N ASP A 263 -19.60 35.41 8.61
CA ASP A 263 -18.30 36.05 8.41
C ASP A 263 -17.12 35.07 8.53
N TYR A 264 -17.38 33.82 8.94
CA TYR A 264 -16.38 32.76 9.12
C TYR A 264 -16.36 31.75 7.95
N PHE A 265 -16.91 32.14 6.80
CA PHE A 265 -17.02 31.24 5.65
C PHE A 265 -15.65 30.74 5.16
N ILE A 266 -14.63 31.62 5.14
CA ILE A 266 -13.28 31.29 4.69
C ILE A 266 -12.62 30.31 5.66
N GLU A 267 -12.70 30.59 6.97
CA GLU A 267 -12.19 29.73 8.02
C GLU A 267 -12.87 28.35 7.97
N GLU A 268 -14.17 28.34 7.74
CA GLU A 268 -14.93 27.11 7.59
C GLU A 268 -14.44 26.28 6.40
N LEU A 269 -14.23 26.91 5.24
CA LEU A 269 -13.80 26.22 4.03
C LEU A 269 -12.38 25.65 4.19
N ILE A 270 -11.45 26.43 4.75
CA ILE A 270 -10.08 25.99 5.01
C ILE A 270 -10.08 24.85 6.03
N CYS A 271 -10.78 25.00 7.15
CA CYS A 271 -10.85 23.97 8.19
C CYS A 271 -11.46 22.66 7.66
N LYS A 272 -12.56 22.75 6.91
CA LYS A 272 -13.16 21.58 6.24
C LYS A 272 -12.21 20.93 5.25
N THR A 273 -11.46 21.72 4.49
CA THR A 273 -10.48 21.20 3.52
C THR A 273 -9.35 20.46 4.23
N MET A 274 -8.80 21.04 5.30
CA MET A 274 -7.76 20.40 6.12
C MET A 274 -8.23 19.08 6.73
N LEU A 275 -9.45 19.04 7.26
CA LEU A 275 -9.99 17.83 7.91
C LEU A 275 -10.45 16.77 6.90
N ARG A 276 -10.83 17.16 5.68
CA ARG A 276 -11.23 16.25 4.60
C ARG A 276 -10.04 15.62 3.89
N GLN A 277 -8.95 16.37 3.73
CA GLN A 277 -7.74 15.86 3.09
C GLN A 277 -6.86 15.08 4.08
N LYS A 278 -6.69 13.77 3.81
CA LYS A 278 -5.90 12.87 4.67
C LYS A 278 -4.46 13.37 4.85
N GLN A 279 -3.88 13.98 3.81
CA GLN A 279 -2.52 14.50 3.84
C GLN A 279 -2.34 15.60 4.89
N TYR A 280 -3.17 16.65 4.87
CA TYR A 280 -3.07 17.76 5.84
C TYR A 280 -3.37 17.30 7.26
N ARG A 281 -4.47 16.57 7.48
CA ARG A 281 -4.84 16.10 8.82
C ARG A 281 -3.79 15.16 9.43
N LEU A 282 -3.32 14.16 8.68
CA LEU A 282 -2.31 13.24 9.21
C LEU A 282 -0.93 13.88 9.31
N GLY A 283 -0.57 14.76 8.37
CA GLY A 283 0.68 15.52 8.46
C GLY A 283 0.72 16.32 9.76
N TYR A 284 -0.34 17.09 10.03
CA TYR A 284 -0.46 17.89 11.23
C TYR A 284 -0.43 17.04 12.50
N LEU A 285 -1.24 15.97 12.57
CA LEU A 285 -1.27 15.09 13.75
C LEU A 285 0.06 14.37 13.98
N ARG A 286 0.71 13.87 12.93
CA ARG A 286 2.03 13.21 13.07
C ARG A 286 3.06 14.19 13.60
N PHE A 287 3.09 15.40 13.07
CA PHE A 287 4.04 16.42 13.49
C PHE A 287 3.82 16.82 14.96
N LEU A 288 2.58 17.10 15.34
CA LEU A 288 2.20 17.41 16.71
C LEU A 288 2.53 16.28 17.69
N LEU A 289 2.17 15.03 17.36
CA LEU A 289 2.47 13.87 18.20
C LEU A 289 3.98 13.60 18.30
N SER A 290 4.73 13.76 17.21
CA SER A 290 6.19 13.63 17.25
C SER A 290 6.85 14.70 18.11
N GLY A 291 6.35 15.95 18.05
CA GLY A 291 6.82 17.04 18.88
C GLY A 291 6.57 16.79 20.36
N ILE A 292 5.36 16.35 20.72
CA ILE A 292 5.02 15.97 22.10
C ILE A 292 5.89 14.80 22.58
N GLY A 293 6.07 13.77 21.75
CA GLY A 293 6.92 12.62 22.08
C GLY A 293 8.37 13.04 22.37
N LEU A 294 8.93 13.96 21.58
CA LEU A 294 10.27 14.50 21.80
C LEU A 294 10.36 15.30 23.12
N ILE A 295 9.36 16.12 23.43
CA ILE A 295 9.33 16.92 24.68
C ILE A 295 9.34 16.01 25.92
N ILE A 296 8.71 14.84 25.86
CA ILE A 296 8.67 13.90 27.00
C ILE A 296 10.05 13.29 27.28
N ILE A 297 10.83 13.00 26.24
CA ILE A 297 12.14 12.32 26.35
C ILE A 297 13.24 13.27 26.84
N VAL A 298 13.10 14.56 26.54
CA VAL A 298 14.15 15.58 26.72
C VAL A 298 14.20 16.09 28.17
N PRO A 299 15.40 16.42 28.72
CA PRO A 299 15.58 16.96 30.08
C PRO A 299 14.86 18.30 30.30
N ALA A 300 14.54 18.63 31.56
CA ALA A 300 13.60 19.70 31.95
C ALA A 300 13.87 21.07 31.30
N TRP A 301 15.13 21.53 31.28
CA TRP A 301 15.49 22.82 30.68
C TRP A 301 15.26 22.84 29.16
N ALA A 302 15.54 21.72 28.48
CA ALA A 302 15.39 21.58 27.04
C ALA A 302 13.93 21.36 26.61
N LYS A 303 13.02 21.01 27.52
CA LYS A 303 11.57 20.97 27.25
C LYS A 303 11.03 22.33 26.81
N MET A 304 11.46 23.41 27.46
CA MET A 304 11.03 24.78 27.12
C MET A 304 11.55 25.21 25.73
N ILE A 305 12.80 24.87 25.41
CA ILE A 305 13.40 25.13 24.09
C ILE A 305 12.65 24.34 23.01
N MET A 306 12.40 23.05 23.23
CA MET A 306 11.67 22.20 22.30
C MET A 306 10.23 22.66 22.08
N LEU A 307 9.56 23.17 23.12
CA LEU A 307 8.23 23.74 22.99
C LEU A 307 8.23 24.99 22.11
N GLY A 308 9.25 25.84 22.22
CA GLY A 308 9.48 26.98 21.32
C GLY A 308 9.69 26.53 19.86
N ILE A 309 10.56 25.54 19.64
CA ILE A 309 10.79 24.98 18.30
C ILE A 309 9.49 24.40 17.71
N LEU A 310 8.73 23.66 18.50
CA LEU A 310 7.45 23.10 18.09
C LEU A 310 6.45 24.21 17.72
N TYR A 311 6.40 25.31 18.49
CA TYR A 311 5.57 26.46 18.18
C TYR A 311 5.88 27.06 16.80
N PHE A 312 7.16 27.39 16.55
CA PHE A 312 7.57 28.01 15.29
C PHE A 312 7.34 27.09 14.09
N THR A 313 7.70 25.82 14.24
CA THR A 313 7.57 24.85 13.14
C THR A 313 6.11 24.51 12.84
N LEU A 314 5.26 24.34 13.86
CA LEU A 314 3.82 24.11 13.67
C LEU A 314 3.14 25.32 13.03
N ARG A 315 3.53 26.54 13.43
CA ARG A 315 3.04 27.78 12.83
C ARG A 315 3.44 27.91 11.37
N SER A 316 4.70 27.67 11.05
CA SER A 316 5.23 27.70 9.68
C SER A 316 4.52 26.66 8.79
N MET A 317 4.37 25.43 9.29
CA MET A 317 3.64 24.37 8.59
C MET A 317 2.17 24.77 8.33
N MET A 318 1.48 25.31 9.35
CA MET A 318 0.09 25.74 9.20
C MET A 318 -0.05 26.88 8.19
N GLN A 319 0.87 27.85 8.17
CA GLN A 319 0.88 28.90 7.16
C GLN A 319 1.07 28.33 5.75
N SER A 320 2.02 27.40 5.57
CA SER A 320 2.24 26.72 4.29
C SER A 320 0.99 25.96 3.80
N VAL A 321 0.30 25.24 4.70
CA VAL A 321 -0.94 24.54 4.36
C VAL A 321 -2.05 25.51 3.96
N ILE A 322 -2.22 26.62 4.71
CA ILE A 322 -3.21 27.65 4.39
C ILE A 322 -2.92 28.25 3.00
N GLN A 323 -1.67 28.60 2.73
CA GLN A 323 -1.25 29.16 1.45
C GLN A 323 -1.50 28.17 0.29
N GLN A 324 -1.10 26.91 0.45
CA GLN A 324 -1.34 25.86 -0.55
C GLN A 324 -2.84 25.66 -0.84
N ILE A 325 -3.71 25.83 0.16
CA ILE A 325 -5.15 25.76 -0.02
C ILE A 325 -5.65 26.98 -0.81
N LEU A 326 -5.16 28.17 -0.49
CA LEU A 326 -5.55 29.45 -1.12
C LEU A 326 -5.07 29.57 -2.57
N GLU A 327 -3.93 28.99 -2.93
CA GLU A 327 -3.38 28.96 -4.29
C GLU A 327 -4.23 28.12 -5.27
N HIS A 328 -5.20 27.34 -4.79
CA HIS A 328 -6.07 26.57 -5.65
C HIS A 328 -7.01 27.47 -6.47
N LYS A 329 -7.17 27.19 -7.77
CA LYS A 329 -8.04 27.91 -8.74
C LYS A 329 -9.51 28.09 -8.33
N ILE A 330 -9.95 27.47 -7.24
CA ILE A 330 -11.31 27.64 -6.71
C ILE A 330 -11.44 29.01 -6.04
N TRP A 331 -10.38 29.53 -5.44
CA TRP A 331 -10.44 30.80 -4.70
C TRP A 331 -10.55 32.03 -5.60
N SER A 332 -10.13 31.94 -6.87
CA SER A 332 -10.35 33.02 -7.85
C SER A 332 -11.84 33.25 -8.16
N ILE A 333 -12.71 32.28 -7.85
CA ILE A 333 -14.16 32.39 -8.06
C ILE A 333 -14.82 33.20 -6.93
N PHE A 334 -14.26 33.17 -5.72
CA PHE A 334 -14.90 33.73 -4.52
C PHE A 334 -14.65 35.24 -4.30
N GLN A 335 -13.88 35.91 -5.17
CA GLN A 335 -13.57 37.36 -5.09
C GLN A 335 -13.31 37.85 -3.64
N VAL A 336 -12.48 37.11 -2.90
CA VAL A 336 -12.23 37.38 -1.48
C VAL A 336 -11.20 38.49 -1.31
N SER A 337 -11.44 39.43 -0.40
CA SER A 337 -10.45 40.47 -0.09
C SER A 337 -9.27 39.91 0.70
N ASN A 338 -8.07 40.44 0.46
CA ASN A 338 -6.86 40.02 1.18
C ASN A 338 -6.99 40.22 2.70
N GLU A 339 -7.71 41.25 3.14
CA GLU A 339 -7.97 41.51 4.56
C GLU A 339 -8.75 40.38 5.23
N GLN A 340 -9.79 39.87 4.57
CA GLN A 340 -10.59 38.75 5.07
C GLN A 340 -9.75 37.46 5.15
N ILE A 341 -8.87 37.22 4.19
CA ILE A 341 -7.95 36.09 4.18
C ILE A 341 -6.96 36.18 5.34
N HIS A 342 -6.37 37.35 5.58
CA HIS A 342 -5.44 37.56 6.69
C HIS A 342 -6.14 37.43 8.06
N ALA A 343 -7.37 37.94 8.20
CA ALA A 343 -8.15 37.76 9.42
C ALA A 343 -8.47 36.27 9.68
N ALA A 344 -8.89 35.55 8.64
CA ALA A 344 -9.15 34.12 8.70
C ALA A 344 -7.90 33.29 9.05
N SER A 345 -6.75 33.60 8.44
CA SER A 345 -5.50 32.88 8.71
C SER A 345 -5.03 33.06 10.16
N ARG A 346 -5.10 34.29 10.71
CA ARG A 346 -4.77 34.55 12.12
C ARG A 346 -5.67 33.77 13.08
N ARG A 347 -6.98 33.69 12.81
CA ARG A 347 -7.93 32.93 13.64
C ARG A 347 -7.66 31.42 13.58
N LEU A 348 -7.36 30.89 12.40
CA LEU A 348 -7.00 29.48 12.24
C LEU A 348 -5.70 29.12 12.93
N LEU A 349 -4.68 29.99 12.86
CA LEU A 349 -3.43 29.80 13.60
C LEU A 349 -3.68 29.75 15.12
N LYS A 350 -4.53 30.63 15.65
CA LYS A 350 -4.91 30.58 17.07
C LYS A 350 -5.56 29.25 17.45
N GLY A 351 -6.47 28.74 16.61
CA GLY A 351 -7.17 27.47 16.88
C GLY A 351 -6.28 26.22 16.74
N PHE A 352 -5.46 26.17 15.69
CA PHE A 352 -4.66 24.98 15.36
C PHE A 352 -3.22 25.01 15.87
N VAL A 353 -2.70 26.14 16.38
CA VAL A 353 -1.33 26.22 16.89
C VAL A 353 -1.37 26.57 18.36
N ASP A 354 -1.98 27.71 18.70
CA ASP A 354 -1.91 28.25 20.07
C ASP A 354 -2.67 27.36 21.07
N LEU A 355 -3.90 26.93 20.73
CA LEU A 355 -4.73 26.09 21.60
C LEU A 355 -4.07 24.74 21.97
N PRO A 356 -3.61 23.90 21.02
CA PRO A 356 -2.98 22.63 21.37
C PRO A 356 -1.65 22.81 22.13
N LEU A 357 -0.88 23.86 21.84
CA LEU A 357 0.37 24.13 22.57
C LEU A 357 0.10 24.62 24.00
N LEU A 358 -0.96 25.39 24.23
CA LEU A 358 -1.41 25.73 25.58
C LEU A 358 -1.78 24.48 26.38
N ILE A 359 -2.48 23.52 25.76
CA ILE A 359 -2.80 22.24 26.41
C ILE A 359 -1.51 21.49 26.79
N VAL A 360 -0.54 21.39 25.86
CA VAL A 360 0.75 20.73 26.13
C VAL A 360 1.50 21.44 27.26
N LEU A 361 1.51 22.77 27.28
CA LEU A 361 2.14 23.57 28.32
C LEU A 361 1.50 23.36 29.70
N ILE A 362 0.16 23.31 29.77
CA ILE A 362 -0.57 23.01 31.01
C ILE A 362 -0.21 21.61 31.51
N ILE A 363 -0.20 20.61 30.63
CA ILE A 363 0.20 19.23 30.99
C ILE A 363 1.63 19.18 31.51
N LEU A 364 2.54 19.93 30.88
CA LEU A 364 3.95 19.98 31.26
C LEU A 364 4.14 20.61 32.65
N ILE A 365 3.40 21.68 32.94
CA ILE A 365 3.40 22.31 34.28
C ILE A 365 2.87 21.34 35.33
N ILE A 366 1.76 20.64 35.05
CA ILE A 366 1.22 19.63 35.98
C ILE A 366 2.25 18.54 36.26
N ILE A 367 2.93 18.03 35.24
CA ILE A 367 3.97 16.98 35.38
C ILE A 367 5.23 17.49 36.10
N LEU A 368 5.52 18.80 36.05
CA LEU A 368 6.69 19.36 36.73
C LEU A 368 6.41 19.65 38.22
N VAL A 369 5.15 19.91 38.57
CA VAL A 369 4.70 20.22 39.94
C VAL A 369 4.41 18.95 40.76
N LEU A 370 4.08 17.85 40.08
CA LEU A 370 3.86 16.51 40.66
C LEU A 370 5.15 15.71 40.68
#